data_AF-A0A7Y6A6B4-F1
#
_entry.id   AF-A0A7Y6A6B4-F1
#
_cell.length_a   1.000
_cell.length_b   1.000
_cell.length_c   1.000
_cell.angle_alpha   90.00
_cell.angle_beta   90.00
_cell.angle_gamma   90.00
#
_symmetry.space_group_name_H-M   'P 1'
#
loop_
_entity.id
_entity.type
_entity.pdbx_description
1 polymer ?
#
loop_
_entity_poly.entity_id
_entity_poly.type
_entity_poly.pdbx_seq_one_letter_code
_entity_poly.pdbx_strand_id
1 'polypeptide(L)' 'MSETGMEAAPARASELESTSDAAVDEALSTLVGLEDQPLRAHVAVFDAVHGALQDRLADAEG' A
#
# COMPACT_ATOMS: atom_id res chain seq x y z
N MET A 1 16.58 -6.79 -39.08
CA MET A 1 16.39 -6.35 -37.69
C MET A 1 14.89 -6.20 -37.47
N SER A 2 14.22 -7.32 -37.23
CA SER A 2 12.83 -7.39 -36.82
C SER A 2 12.80 -8.38 -35.68
N GLU A 3 12.40 -7.93 -34.50
CA GLU A 3 11.45 -8.64 -33.63
C GLU A 3 11.19 -7.75 -32.41
N THR A 4 9.92 -7.40 -32.28
CA THR A 4 9.21 -6.87 -31.13
C THR A 4 9.79 -7.35 -29.79
N GLY A 5 10.24 -6.39 -28.98
CA GLY A 5 10.35 -6.52 -27.53
C GLY A 5 9.56 -5.39 -26.89
N MET A 6 8.23 -5.43 -27.01
CA MET A 6 7.35 -4.70 -26.09
C MET A 6 7.46 -5.42 -24.74
N GLU A 7 8.57 -5.23 -24.01
CA GLU A 7 8.78 -5.86 -22.72
C GLU A 7 8.08 -5.03 -21.65
N ALA A 8 6.94 -5.57 -21.21
CA ALA A 8 6.19 -5.27 -20.01
C ALA A 8 5.89 -3.79 -19.75
N ALA A 9 4.65 -3.39 -20.05
CA ALA A 9 3.99 -2.40 -19.23
C ALA A 9 4.22 -2.78 -17.75
N PRO A 10 4.68 -1.87 -16.87
CA PRO A 10 4.86 -2.22 -15.48
C PRO A 10 3.50 -2.71 -14.97
N ALA A 11 3.49 -3.90 -14.37
CA ALA A 11 2.31 -4.54 -13.84
C ALA A 11 1.46 -3.49 -13.11
N ARG A 12 0.26 -3.24 -13.63
CA ARG A 12 -0.68 -2.35 -12.99
C ARG A 12 -1.10 -3.02 -11.68
N ALA A 13 -0.66 -2.43 -10.57
CA ALA A 13 -0.96 -2.88 -9.21
C ALA A 13 -0.65 -4.36 -8.99
N SER A 14 0.64 -4.69 -8.78
CA SER A 14 0.95 -5.92 -8.05
C SER A 14 0.24 -5.82 -6.70
N GLU A 15 -0.67 -6.76 -6.49
CA GLU A 15 -1.30 -7.09 -5.21
C GLU A 15 -0.27 -6.84 -4.10
N LEU A 16 -0.57 -5.94 -3.16
CA LEU A 16 0.34 -5.51 -2.10
C LEU A 16 1.20 -6.68 -1.62
N GLU A 17 2.47 -6.71 -2.02
CA GLU A 17 3.38 -7.79 -1.63
C GLU A 17 3.42 -7.81 -0.10
N SER A 18 3.08 -8.96 0.48
CA SER A 18 3.00 -9.09 1.94
C SER A 18 4.31 -8.68 2.58
N THR A 19 4.21 -7.84 3.61
CA THR A 19 5.33 -7.39 4.43
C THR A 19 5.77 -8.45 5.45
N SER A 20 5.15 -9.64 5.43
CA SER A 20 5.28 -10.70 6.44
C SER A 20 4.84 -10.29 7.84
N ASP A 21 4.21 -9.13 7.98
CA ASP A 21 3.61 -8.63 9.21
C ASP A 21 2.12 -8.38 8.97
N ALA A 22 1.29 -9.21 9.58
CA ALA A 22 -0.16 -9.17 9.34
C ALA A 22 -0.79 -7.84 9.74
N ALA A 23 -0.26 -7.15 10.74
CA ALA A 23 -0.78 -5.86 11.19
C ALA A 23 -0.39 -4.73 10.21
N VAL A 24 0.84 -4.79 9.68
CA VAL A 24 1.29 -3.88 8.62
C VAL A 24 0.49 -4.12 7.33
N ASP A 25 0.28 -5.38 6.96
CA ASP A 25 -0.49 -5.74 5.76
C ASP A 25 -1.96 -5.25 5.86
N GLU A 26 -2.59 -5.39 7.03
CA GLU A 26 -3.94 -4.85 7.30
C GLU A 26 -3.97 -3.33 7.14
N ALA A 27 -3.01 -2.62 7.74
CA ALA A 27 -2.91 -1.16 7.64
C ALA A 27 -2.67 -0.69 6.19
N LEU A 28 -1.87 -1.42 5.40
CA LEU A 28 -1.64 -1.06 4.00
C LEU A 28 -2.84 -1.39 3.11
N SER A 29 -3.65 -2.38 3.46
CA SER A 29 -4.87 -2.73 2.73
C SER A 29 -5.87 -1.57 2.67
N THR A 30 -5.85 -0.66 3.66
CA THR A 30 -6.73 0.52 3.69
C THR A 30 -6.42 1.55 2.60
N LEU A 31 -5.25 1.46 1.98
CA LEU A 31 -4.85 2.31 0.84
C LEU A 31 -5.37 1.79 -0.50
N VAL A 32 -5.86 0.56 -0.57
CA VAL A 32 -6.38 -0.03 -1.82
C VAL A 32 -7.64 0.71 -2.26
N GLY A 33 -7.63 1.27 -3.48
CA GLY A 33 -8.76 2.02 -4.04
C GLY A 33 -8.91 3.43 -3.46
N LEU A 34 -7.89 3.94 -2.76
CA LEU A 34 -7.90 5.31 -2.24
C LEU A 34 -7.98 6.33 -3.38
N GLU A 35 -7.38 6.03 -4.54
CA GLU A 35 -7.40 6.86 -5.73
C GLU A 35 -8.81 7.17 -6.26
N ASP A 36 -9.77 6.29 -5.99
CA ASP A 36 -11.18 6.47 -6.39
C ASP A 36 -11.96 7.33 -5.38
N GLN A 37 -11.38 7.63 -4.22
CA GLN A 37 -11.99 8.46 -3.19
C GLN A 37 -11.73 9.96 -3.42
N PRO A 38 -12.61 10.84 -2.90
CA PRO A 38 -12.34 12.28 -2.94
C PRO A 38 -11.03 12.64 -2.23
N LEU A 39 -10.22 13.53 -2.81
CA LEU A 39 -8.91 13.94 -2.26
C LEU A 39 -8.96 14.35 -0.78
N ARG A 40 -10.06 14.96 -0.33
CA ARG A 40 -10.24 15.34 1.08
C ARG A 40 -10.27 14.14 2.04
N ALA A 41 -10.66 12.96 1.57
CA ALA A 41 -10.71 11.73 2.35
C ALA A 41 -9.34 11.07 2.47
N HIS A 42 -8.42 11.36 1.54
CA HIS A 42 -7.08 10.75 1.50
C HIS A 42 -6.30 11.05 2.77
N VAL A 43 -6.37 12.29 3.26
CA VAL A 43 -5.65 12.69 4.47
C VAL A 43 -6.08 11.87 5.69
N ALA A 44 -7.39 11.63 5.86
CA ALA A 44 -7.89 10.84 6.97
C ALA A 44 -7.46 9.37 6.89
N VAL A 45 -7.40 8.82 5.66
CA VAL A 45 -6.91 7.45 5.45
C VAL A 45 -5.41 7.37 5.74
N PHE A 46 -4.60 8.30 5.22
CA PHE A 46 -3.17 8.32 5.50
C PHE A 46 -2.85 8.47 6.99
N ASP A 47 -3.61 9.32 7.71
CA ASP A 47 -3.45 9.49 9.15
C ASP A 47 -3.73 8.19 9.92
N ALA A 48 -4.81 7.48 9.55
CA ALA A 48 -5.14 6.19 10.15
C ALA A 48 -4.07 5.12 9.90
N VAL A 49 -3.54 5.05 8.67
CA VAL A 49 -2.46 4.11 8.32
C VAL A 49 -1.18 4.45 9.10
N HIS A 50 -0.80 5.72 9.18
CA HIS A 50 0.37 6.12 9.97
C HIS A 50 0.20 5.77 11.46
N GLY A 51 -0.98 6.01 12.04
CA GLY A 51 -1.26 5.64 13.43
C GLY A 51 -1.10 4.13 13.66
N ALA A 52 -1.71 3.30 12.80
CA ALA A 52 -1.61 1.86 12.91
C ALA A 52 -0.16 1.34 12.80
N LEU A 53 0.64 1.93 11.90
CA LEU A 53 2.06 1.58 11.76
C LEU A 53 2.90 2.05 12.96
N GLN A 54 2.59 3.22 13.53
CA GLN A 54 3.25 3.72 14.73
C GLN A 54 2.95 2.84 15.95
N ASP A 55 1.70 2.43 16.13
CA ASP A 55 1.29 1.50 17.19
C ASP A 55 2.02 0.16 17.04
N ARG A 56 2.06 -0.38 15.80
CA ARG A 56 2.77 -1.63 15.52
C ARG A 56 4.28 -1.52 15.80
N LEU A 57 4.90 -0.38 15.51
CA LEU A 57 6.31 -0.12 15.81
C LEU A 57 6.54 -0.07 17.33
N ALA A 58 5.68 0.64 18.07
CA ALA A 58 5.77 0.71 19.52
C ALA A 58 5.65 -0.67 20.18
N ASP A 59 4.75 -1.52 19.68
CA ASP A 59 4.60 -2.91 20.12
C ASP A 59 5.81 -3.80 19.79
N ALA A 60 6.60 -3.45 18.75
CA ALA A 60 7.82 -4.19 18.39
C ALA A 60 9.02 -3.82 19.28
N GLU A 61 9.04 -2.58 19.78
CA GLU A 61 10.16 -2.01 20.56
C GLU A 61 10.00 -2.18 22.08
N GLY A 62 8.80 -2.56 22.56
CA GLY A 62 8.47 -2.78 23.97
C GLY A 62 8.68 -4.22 24.46
#